data_AF-A0A438F8K3-F1
#
_entry.id   AF-A0A438F8K3-F1
#
_cell.length_a   1.000
_cell.length_b   1.000
_cell.length_c   1.000
_cell.angle_alpha   90.00
_cell.angle_beta   90.00
_cell.angle_gamma   90.00
#
_symmetry.space_group_name_H-M   'P 1'
#
loop_
_entity.id
_entity.type
_entity.pdbx_description
1 polymer ?
#
loop_
_entity_poly.entity_id
_entity_poly.type
_entity_poly.pdbx_seq_one_letter_code
_entity_poly.pdbx_strand_id
1 'polypeptide(L)'
;MDFQCLNRSVWKEALSSYSARIVSLNKPQLVSLDDFYCNQLPALIRQRNPNPYITTSELSKLMQWKLTRGKWRPRLLDFVSSLDEALVKSASQKAFQSLPDISKAISELTVLKGVGPATASALLAAYAPDVAPFMSDEAMVAALGNSKDYTLKAVSSIC
;
A
#
# COMPACT_ATOMS: atom_id res chain seq x y z
N MET A 1 13.88 -14.47 20.99
CA MET A 1 14.23 -13.41 20.03
C MET A 1 13.76 -12.11 20.65
N ASP A 2 14.67 -11.29 21.17
CA ASP A 2 14.31 -9.96 21.65
C ASP A 2 14.02 -9.08 20.44
N PHE A 3 12.75 -8.82 20.18
CA PHE A 3 12.37 -7.88 19.15
C PHE A 3 12.86 -6.50 19.59
N GLN A 4 13.90 -5.99 18.92
CA GLN A 4 14.35 -4.59 19.05
C GLN A 4 13.30 -3.57 18.55
N CYS A 5 12.03 -3.99 18.38
CA CYS A 5 10.97 -3.18 17.80
C CYS A 5 10.59 -1.95 18.65
N LEU A 6 10.97 -1.92 19.94
CA LEU A 6 10.74 -0.78 20.82
C LEU A 6 11.84 0.30 20.72
N ASN A 7 12.97 0.02 20.05
CA ASN A 7 14.05 0.99 19.95
C ASN A 7 13.80 1.98 18.81
N ARG A 8 13.28 3.16 19.18
CA ARG A 8 12.97 4.25 18.25
C ARG A 8 14.19 4.74 17.45
N SER A 9 15.41 4.66 17.99
CA SER A 9 16.60 5.11 17.25
C SER A 9 16.90 4.18 16.06
N VAL A 10 16.76 2.87 16.26
CA VAL A 10 16.95 1.85 15.21
C VAL A 10 15.96 2.06 14.06
N TRP A 11 14.69 2.36 14.37
CA TRP A 11 13.69 2.66 13.34
C TRP A 11 13.97 3.96 12.59
N LYS A 12 14.41 5.01 13.29
CA LYS A 12 14.80 6.27 12.65
C LYS A 12 15.99 6.06 11.71
N GLU A 13 16.98 5.30 12.13
CA GLU A 13 18.15 4.97 11.31
C GLU A 13 17.76 4.13 10.08
N ALA A 14 16.94 3.10 10.27
CA ALA A 14 16.42 2.27 9.18
C ALA A 14 15.61 3.10 8.16
N LEU A 15 14.75 4.02 8.63
CA LEU A 15 14.02 4.95 7.77
C LEU A 15 14.96 5.90 7.04
N SER A 16 15.98 6.45 7.71
CA SER A 16 16.95 7.37 7.10
C SER A 16 17.80 6.72 6.01
N SER A 17 18.03 5.41 6.10
CA SER A 17 18.79 4.63 5.11
C SER A 17 17.91 4.01 4.01
N TYR A 18 16.59 4.18 4.07
CA TYR A 18 15.64 3.52 3.17
C TYR A 18 15.89 3.85 1.69
N SER A 19 16.08 5.13 1.35
CA SER A 19 16.35 5.55 -0.02
C SER A 19 17.63 4.91 -0.58
N ALA A 20 18.70 4.89 0.21
CA ALA A 20 19.95 4.22 -0.14
C ALA A 20 19.76 2.71 -0.33
N ARG A 21 18.90 2.07 0.49
CA ARG A 21 18.54 0.66 0.32
C ARG A 21 17.81 0.41 -0.99
N ILE A 22 16.83 1.24 -1.36
CA ILE A 22 16.12 1.10 -2.64
C ILE A 22 17.08 1.21 -3.82
N VAL A 23 18.01 2.16 -3.80
CA VAL A 23 19.05 2.30 -4.84
C VAL A 23 19.95 1.06 -4.89
N SER A 24 20.35 0.52 -3.73
CA SER A 24 21.24 -0.66 -3.65
C SER A 24 20.65 -1.96 -4.23
N LEU A 25 19.33 -2.02 -4.43
CA LEU A 25 18.67 -3.19 -5.05
C LEU A 25 18.95 -3.29 -6.56
N ASN A 26 19.61 -2.30 -7.17
CA ASN A 26 19.95 -2.28 -8.61
C ASN A 26 18.74 -2.51 -9.53
N LYS A 27 17.56 -2.02 -9.10
CA LYS A 27 16.32 -2.03 -9.87
C LYS A 27 15.96 -0.60 -10.26
N PRO A 28 16.40 -0.08 -11.42
CA PRO A 28 16.24 1.34 -11.76
C PRO A 28 14.77 1.78 -11.82
N GLN A 29 13.87 0.91 -12.31
CA GLN A 29 12.43 1.18 -12.30
C GLN A 29 11.84 1.28 -10.89
N LEU A 30 12.42 0.59 -9.91
CA LEU A 30 11.92 0.63 -8.54
C LEU A 30 12.17 2.00 -7.91
N VAL A 31 13.28 2.67 -8.21
CA VAL A 31 13.60 3.99 -7.66
C VAL A 31 12.52 5.02 -8.03
N SER A 32 12.12 5.06 -9.31
CA SER A 32 11.10 6.01 -9.77
C SER A 32 9.69 5.63 -9.32
N LEU A 33 9.38 4.34 -9.24
CA LEU A 33 8.12 3.83 -8.70
C LEU A 33 7.99 4.11 -7.19
N ASP A 34 9.10 4.03 -6.46
CA ASP A 34 9.14 4.29 -5.02
C ASP A 34 8.99 5.78 -4.70
N ASP A 35 9.68 6.66 -5.44
CA ASP A 35 9.46 8.10 -5.34
C ASP A 35 8.00 8.48 -5.64
N PHE A 36 7.41 7.84 -6.65
CA PHE A 36 5.99 8.03 -6.94
C PHE A 36 5.10 7.65 -5.75
N TYR A 37 5.30 6.47 -5.16
CA TYR A 37 4.47 6.01 -4.04
C TYR A 37 4.68 6.84 -2.77
N CYS A 38 5.94 7.14 -2.40
CA CYS A 38 6.29 7.80 -1.15
C CYS A 38 5.99 9.30 -1.17
N ASN A 39 6.21 9.98 -2.31
CA ASN A 39 6.18 11.44 -2.38
C ASN A 39 5.05 11.97 -3.27
N GLN A 40 4.95 11.47 -4.51
CA GLN A 40 4.05 12.06 -5.51
C GLN A 40 2.58 11.70 -5.25
N LEU A 41 2.28 10.43 -5.02
CA LEU A 41 0.92 9.93 -4.86
C LEU A 41 0.20 10.57 -3.65
N PRO A 42 0.79 10.66 -2.44
CA PRO A 42 0.15 11.36 -1.32
C PRO A 42 -0.14 12.82 -1.63
N ALA A 43 0.77 13.51 -2.34
CA ALA A 43 0.56 14.90 -2.74
C ALA A 43 -0.59 15.05 -3.75
N LEU A 44 -0.66 14.19 -4.76
CA LEU A 44 -1.72 14.16 -5.76
C LEU A 44 -3.09 13.90 -5.15
N ILE A 45 -3.19 12.97 -4.18
CA ILE A 45 -4.44 12.70 -3.48
C ILE A 45 -4.88 13.93 -2.66
N ARG A 46 -3.96 14.54 -1.90
CA ARG A 46 -4.26 15.72 -1.08
C ARG A 46 -4.69 16.95 -1.90
N GLN A 47 -4.15 17.11 -3.11
CA GLN A 47 -4.55 18.19 -4.01
C GLN A 47 -6.03 18.12 -4.43
N ARG A 48 -6.68 16.96 -4.27
CA ARG A 48 -8.09 16.73 -4.64
C ARG A 48 -9.07 16.91 -3.47
N ASN A 49 -8.59 17.40 -2.33
CA ASN A 49 -9.45 17.74 -1.21
C ASN A 49 -10.48 18.82 -1.61
N PRO A 50 -11.73 18.75 -1.10
CA PRO A 50 -12.21 17.89 -0.01
C PRO A 50 -12.66 16.48 -0.43
N ASN A 51 -12.62 16.14 -1.72
CA ASN A 51 -13.10 14.85 -2.23
C ASN A 51 -11.94 14.01 -2.83
N PRO A 52 -10.97 13.57 -2.02
CA PRO A 52 -9.80 12.86 -2.51
C PRO A 52 -10.16 11.56 -3.23
N TYR A 53 -9.42 11.23 -4.28
CA TYR A 53 -9.55 10.01 -5.04
C TYR A 53 -8.23 9.67 -5.74
N ILE A 54 -8.12 8.46 -6.27
CA ILE A 54 -7.09 8.09 -7.23
C ILE A 54 -7.68 7.77 -8.60
N THR A 55 -6.85 7.90 -9.62
CA THR A 55 -7.15 7.52 -11.01
C THR A 55 -6.74 6.08 -11.29
N THR A 56 -7.24 5.50 -12.38
CA THR A 56 -6.83 4.15 -12.82
C THR A 56 -5.32 4.11 -13.13
N SER A 57 -4.78 5.18 -13.71
CA SER A 57 -3.34 5.30 -13.99
C SER A 57 -2.49 5.30 -12.71
N GLU A 58 -2.91 6.05 -11.69
CA GLU A 58 -2.23 6.07 -10.39
C GLU A 58 -2.31 4.72 -9.68
N LEU A 59 -3.47 4.06 -9.71
CA LEU A 59 -3.64 2.71 -9.16
C LEU A 59 -2.74 1.69 -9.88
N SER A 60 -2.64 1.79 -11.20
CA SER A 60 -1.77 0.93 -12.02
C SER A 60 -0.30 1.12 -11.66
N LYS A 61 0.13 2.37 -11.46
CA LYS A 61 1.51 2.69 -11.06
C LYS A 61 1.82 2.24 -9.63
N LEU A 62 0.86 2.35 -8.71
CA LEU A 62 0.96 1.77 -7.36
C LEU A 62 1.09 0.23 -7.43
N MET A 63 0.31 -0.43 -8.30
CA MET A 63 0.42 -1.88 -8.50
C MET A 63 1.79 -2.27 -9.06
N GLN A 64 2.32 -1.52 -10.03
CA GLN A 64 3.68 -1.74 -10.56
C GLN A 64 4.74 -1.61 -9.46
N TRP A 65 4.67 -0.56 -8.64
CA TRP A 65 5.56 -0.37 -7.48
C TRP A 65 5.54 -1.60 -6.57
N LYS A 66 4.33 -2.04 -6.18
CA LYS A 66 4.16 -3.20 -5.28
C LYS A 66 4.72 -4.49 -5.89
N LEU A 67 4.41 -4.79 -7.15
CA LEU A 67 4.87 -6.01 -7.81
C LEU A 67 6.38 -6.02 -8.06
N THR A 68 7.01 -4.86 -8.20
CA THR A 68 8.47 -4.73 -8.38
C THR A 68 9.25 -5.02 -7.09
N ARG A 69 8.64 -4.75 -5.94
CA ARG A 69 9.17 -5.06 -4.61
C ARG A 69 9.01 -6.54 -4.24
N GLY A 70 7.87 -7.13 -4.56
CA GLY A 70 7.52 -8.50 -4.17
C GLY A 70 7.56 -9.51 -5.32
N LYS A 71 6.66 -10.50 -5.24
CA LYS A 71 6.48 -11.51 -6.29
C LYS A 71 5.78 -10.89 -7.50
N TRP A 72 6.45 -10.90 -8.66
CA TRP A 72 5.88 -10.43 -9.91
C TRP A 72 4.67 -11.27 -10.34
N ARG A 73 3.51 -10.61 -10.53
CA ARG A 73 2.24 -11.21 -10.97
C ARG A 73 1.58 -10.31 -12.02
N PRO A 74 1.98 -10.39 -13.30
CA PRO A 74 1.62 -9.41 -14.33
C PRO A 74 0.12 -9.31 -14.57
N ARG A 75 -0.63 -10.43 -14.43
CA ARG A 75 -2.09 -10.44 -14.55
C ARG A 75 -2.81 -9.45 -13.62
N LEU A 76 -2.23 -9.14 -12.45
CA LEU A 76 -2.83 -8.15 -11.55
C LEU A 76 -2.74 -6.74 -12.12
N LEU A 77 -1.65 -6.42 -12.81
CA LEU A 77 -1.49 -5.14 -13.49
C LEU A 77 -2.47 -5.01 -14.66
N ASP A 78 -2.67 -6.09 -15.43
CA ASP A 78 -3.62 -6.10 -16.54
C ASP A 78 -5.05 -5.83 -16.05
N PHE A 79 -5.45 -6.46 -14.94
CA PHE A 79 -6.77 -6.21 -14.35
C PHE A 79 -6.94 -4.77 -13.93
N VAL A 80 -5.96 -4.20 -13.22
CA VAL A 80 -6.03 -2.82 -12.73
C VAL A 80 -6.04 -1.82 -13.88
N SER A 81 -5.20 -2.02 -14.89
CA SER A 81 -5.10 -1.13 -16.06
C SER A 81 -6.38 -1.12 -16.90
N SER A 82 -7.21 -2.17 -16.78
CA SER A 82 -8.48 -2.32 -17.50
C SER A 82 -9.69 -1.83 -16.69
N LEU A 83 -9.50 -1.30 -15.47
CA LEU A 83 -10.60 -0.82 -14.64
C LEU A 83 -11.16 0.50 -15.18
N ASP A 84 -12.49 0.61 -15.08
CA ASP A 84 -13.19 1.86 -15.36
C ASP A 84 -12.75 2.97 -14.38
N GLU A 85 -12.43 4.14 -14.92
CA GLU A 85 -11.94 5.29 -14.16
C GLU A 85 -12.96 5.78 -13.12
N ALA A 86 -14.25 5.78 -13.44
CA ALA A 86 -15.30 6.22 -12.52
C ALA A 86 -15.45 5.21 -11.36
N LEU A 87 -15.33 3.91 -11.63
CA LEU A 87 -15.33 2.88 -10.60
C LEU A 87 -14.15 3.04 -9.63
N VAL A 88 -12.93 3.28 -10.14
CA VAL A 88 -11.73 3.48 -9.30
C VAL A 88 -11.87 4.73 -8.42
N LYS A 89 -12.37 5.83 -8.97
CA LYS A 89 -12.63 7.05 -8.19
C LYS A 89 -13.68 6.82 -7.11
N SER A 90 -14.80 6.21 -7.45
CA SER A 90 -15.89 5.93 -6.51
C SER A 90 -15.44 5.03 -5.36
N ALA A 91 -14.74 3.93 -5.67
CA ALA A 91 -14.23 3.00 -4.67
C ALA A 91 -13.21 3.68 -3.73
N SER A 92 -12.26 4.45 -4.28
CA SER A 92 -11.26 5.16 -3.47
C SER A 92 -11.87 6.24 -2.58
N GLN A 93 -12.85 7.00 -3.07
CA GLN A 93 -13.57 8.00 -2.26
C GLN A 93 -14.28 7.36 -1.06
N LYS A 94 -15.03 6.28 -1.28
CA LYS A 94 -15.72 5.54 -0.21
C LYS A 94 -14.75 4.97 0.80
N ALA A 95 -13.62 4.45 0.33
CA ALA A 95 -12.57 3.92 1.20
C ALA A 95 -11.98 5.00 2.10
N PHE A 96 -11.64 6.16 1.54
CA PHE A 96 -11.09 7.29 2.30
C PHE A 96 -12.09 7.85 3.32
N GLN A 97 -13.37 7.92 2.96
CA GLN A 97 -14.46 8.33 3.87
C GLN A 97 -14.74 7.29 4.97
N SER A 98 -14.36 6.03 4.77
CA SER A 98 -14.57 4.98 5.76
C SER A 98 -13.53 4.98 6.87
N LEU A 99 -12.42 5.73 6.73
CA LEU A 99 -11.45 5.88 7.81
C LEU A 99 -12.07 6.61 9.02
N PRO A 100 -11.73 6.21 10.26
CA PRO A 100 -10.65 5.29 10.64
C PRO A 100 -11.01 3.79 10.62
N ASP A 101 -12.19 3.38 10.12
CA ASP A 101 -12.53 1.95 9.96
C ASP A 101 -11.75 1.33 8.79
N ILE A 102 -10.58 0.78 9.10
CA ILE A 102 -9.66 0.16 8.14
C ILE A 102 -10.31 -1.05 7.46
N SER A 103 -11.08 -1.86 8.20
CA SER A 103 -11.70 -3.06 7.64
C SER A 103 -12.72 -2.68 6.56
N LYS A 104 -13.55 -1.68 6.86
CA LYS A 104 -14.50 -1.13 5.89
C LYS A 104 -13.77 -0.47 4.72
N ALA A 105 -12.76 0.35 4.97
CA ALA A 105 -11.98 1.01 3.92
C ALA A 105 -11.30 0.01 2.96
N ILE A 106 -10.76 -1.10 3.49
CA ILE A 106 -10.23 -2.20 2.66
C ILE A 106 -11.35 -2.83 1.84
N SER A 107 -12.51 -3.10 2.44
CA SER A 107 -13.64 -3.72 1.74
C SER A 107 -14.10 -2.91 0.52
N GLU A 108 -14.16 -1.57 0.65
CA GLU A 108 -14.51 -0.63 -0.42
C GLU A 108 -13.52 -0.68 -1.60
N LEU A 109 -12.25 -1.01 -1.36
CA LEU A 109 -11.22 -1.12 -2.41
C LEU A 109 -11.14 -2.52 -3.02
N THR A 110 -11.42 -3.57 -2.25
CA THR A 110 -11.35 -4.97 -2.72
C THR A 110 -12.43 -5.35 -3.73
N VAL A 111 -13.41 -4.47 -3.96
CA VAL A 111 -14.37 -4.61 -5.07
C VAL A 111 -13.69 -4.43 -6.44
N LEU A 112 -12.54 -3.75 -6.48
CA LEU A 112 -11.78 -3.52 -7.71
C LEU A 112 -11.01 -4.81 -8.09
N LYS A 113 -11.27 -5.32 -9.30
CA LYS A 113 -10.60 -6.52 -9.79
C LYS A 113 -9.08 -6.34 -9.80
N GLY A 114 -8.36 -7.27 -9.17
CA GLY A 114 -6.89 -7.22 -9.04
C GLY A 114 -6.40 -6.47 -7.80
N VAL A 115 -7.28 -5.80 -7.06
CA VAL A 115 -6.96 -5.15 -5.77
C VAL A 115 -7.34 -6.08 -4.63
N GLY A 116 -6.33 -6.62 -3.93
CA GLY A 116 -6.52 -7.37 -2.69
C GLY A 116 -6.23 -6.52 -1.45
N PRO A 117 -6.40 -7.07 -0.22
CA PRO A 117 -6.16 -6.35 1.04
C PRO A 117 -4.76 -5.71 1.15
N ALA A 118 -3.73 -6.40 0.67
CA ALA A 118 -2.38 -5.87 0.67
C ALA A 118 -2.20 -4.70 -0.32
N THR A 119 -3.00 -4.56 -1.38
CA THR A 119 -2.92 -3.42 -2.31
C THR A 119 -3.79 -2.28 -1.80
N ALA A 120 -4.97 -2.62 -1.26
CA ALA A 120 -5.86 -1.67 -0.59
C ALA A 120 -5.15 -0.96 0.57
N SER A 121 -4.48 -1.70 1.46
CA SER A 121 -3.73 -1.10 2.58
C SER A 121 -2.56 -0.22 2.13
N ALA A 122 -1.90 -0.51 1.00
CA ALA A 122 -0.87 0.37 0.43
C ALA A 122 -1.47 1.72 0.02
N LEU A 123 -2.62 1.69 -0.64
CA LEU A 123 -3.33 2.91 -1.02
C LEU A 123 -3.79 3.71 0.20
N LEU A 124 -4.35 3.04 1.21
CA LEU A 124 -4.77 3.71 2.44
C LEU A 124 -3.58 4.32 3.19
N ALA A 125 -2.44 3.64 3.23
CA ALA A 125 -1.21 4.17 3.84
C ALA A 125 -0.64 5.38 3.06
N ALA A 126 -0.78 5.42 1.74
CA ALA A 126 -0.41 6.60 0.95
C ALA A 126 -1.34 7.79 1.20
N TYR A 127 -2.62 7.55 1.50
CA TYR A 127 -3.59 8.59 1.81
C TYR A 127 -3.49 9.11 3.26
N ALA A 128 -3.48 8.20 4.23
CA ALA A 128 -3.56 8.49 5.65
C ALA A 128 -2.57 7.60 6.44
N PRO A 129 -1.24 7.83 6.31
CA PRO A 129 -0.21 6.99 6.92
C PRO A 129 -0.28 6.95 8.46
N ASP A 130 -0.83 8.00 9.09
CA ASP A 130 -0.99 8.08 10.55
C ASP A 130 -2.17 7.25 11.08
N VAL A 131 -3.07 6.80 10.18
CA VAL A 131 -4.32 6.09 10.53
C VAL A 131 -4.33 4.67 9.97
N ALA A 132 -3.79 4.46 8.77
CA ALA A 132 -3.86 3.19 8.05
C ALA A 132 -2.45 2.62 7.80
N PRO A 133 -2.05 1.54 8.49
CA PRO A 133 -0.77 0.88 8.23
C PRO A 133 -0.79 0.09 6.91
N PHE A 134 0.36 0.03 6.26
CA PHE A 134 0.56 -0.78 5.05
C PHE A 134 0.78 -2.27 5.42
N MET A 135 -0.05 -3.17 4.88
CA MET A 135 0.08 -4.61 5.10
C MET A 135 0.92 -5.26 4.00
N SER A 136 2.25 -5.18 4.14
CA SER A 136 3.18 -5.88 3.26
C SER A 136 3.20 -7.38 3.55
N ASP A 137 3.36 -8.22 2.52
CA ASP A 137 3.45 -9.68 2.68
C ASP A 137 4.61 -10.06 3.63
N GLU A 138 5.73 -9.34 3.57
CA GLU A 138 6.90 -9.54 4.45
C GLU A 138 6.61 -9.15 5.91
N ALA A 139 5.81 -8.10 6.13
CA ALA A 139 5.41 -7.68 7.46
C ALA A 139 4.45 -8.69 8.10
N MET A 140 3.54 -9.26 7.31
CA MET A 140 2.64 -10.32 7.76
C MET A 140 3.39 -11.62 8.08
N VAL A 141 4.36 -12.02 7.26
CA VAL A 141 5.23 -13.18 7.55
C VAL A 141 6.05 -12.95 8.82
N ALA A 142 6.58 -11.74 9.02
CA ALA A 142 7.34 -11.39 10.22
C ALA A 142 6.47 -11.37 11.48
N ALA A 143 5.21 -10.92 11.38
CA ALA A 143 4.29 -10.79 12.51
C ALA A 143 3.56 -12.09 12.87
N LEU A 144 3.18 -12.92 11.89
CA LEU A 144 2.34 -14.11 12.09
C LEU A 144 3.12 -15.44 12.04
N GLY A 145 4.44 -15.38 11.85
CA GLY A 145 5.23 -16.55 11.46
C GLY A 145 4.76 -17.10 10.11
N ASN A 146 5.28 -18.25 9.67
CA ASN A 146 5.02 -18.86 8.35
C ASN A 146 3.54 -19.22 8.02
N SER A 147 2.55 -18.70 8.76
CA SER A 147 1.14 -18.87 8.45
C SER A 147 0.74 -17.98 7.26
N LYS A 148 0.14 -18.60 6.23
CA LYS A 148 -0.33 -17.93 5.01
C LYS A 148 -1.77 -17.42 5.14
N ASP A 149 -2.21 -17.08 6.35
CA ASP A 149 -3.60 -16.67 6.58
C ASP A 149 -3.77 -15.16 6.35
N TYR A 150 -4.09 -14.81 5.11
CA TYR A 150 -4.39 -13.45 4.64
C TYR A 150 -5.84 -13.03 4.93
N THR A 151 -6.39 -13.40 6.08
CA THR A 151 -7.76 -13.00 6.47
C THR A 151 -7.75 -11.72 7.30
N LEU A 152 -8.82 -10.91 7.19
CA LEU A 152 -8.99 -9.67 7.96
C LEU A 152 -8.88 -9.89 9.48
N LYS A 153 -9.16 -11.09 9.98
CA LYS A 153 -8.96 -11.50 11.38
C LYS A 153 -7.49 -11.55 11.81
N ALA A 154 -6.59 -11.97 10.92
CA ALA A 154 -5.16 -12.04 11.24
C ALA A 154 -4.57 -10.62 11.37
N VAL A 155 -5.07 -9.71 10.55
CA VAL A 155 -4.70 -8.29 10.53
C VAL A 155 -5.12 -7.54 11.81
N SER A 156 -6.33 -7.77 12.31
CA SER A 156 -6.82 -7.12 13.55
C SER A 156 -6.11 -7.61 14.81
N SER A 157 -5.26 -8.63 14.70
CA SER A 157 -4.49 -9.19 15.82
C SER A 157 -3.05 -8.65 15.88
N ILE A 158 -2.63 -7.86 14.89
CA ILE A 158 -1.27 -7.28 14.78
C ILE A 158 -1.25 -5.79 15.16
N CYS A 159 -2.41 -5.12 15.15
CA CYS A 159 -2.59 -3.77 15.67
C CYS A 159 -3.12 -3.84 17.11
#